data_AF-A0A0F9F771-F1
#
_entry.id   AF-A0A0F9F771-F1
#
_cell.length_a   1.000
_cell.length_b   1.000
_cell.length_c   1.000
_cell.angle_alpha   90.00
_cell.angle_beta   90.00
_cell.angle_gamma   90.00
#
_symmetry.space_group_name_H-M   'P 1'
#
loop_
_entity.id
_entity.type
_entity.pdbx_description
1 polymer ?
#
loop_
_entity_poly.entity_id
_entity_poly.type
_entity_poly.pdbx_seq_one_letter_code
_entity_poly.pdbx_strand_id
1 'polypeptide(L)'
;VIFFILYVRLQGLIKEQIPKKEEIFANILFSYTLLIFIFISSFLTHSLLTMILVTSYLWLYLIYFVKNYRRGFDLLLIIVFFSIFFIFYFFNISTGHFQVFDPFRIVPWYYLLFGALASIFAIALILLRYRKSIDFSKGLFASIIAGTKKRIYKKIEDRFLFPLIFGLIIILSIVFTLFTLTVFNISISVVIYFIEMLIFSSFAIWGSLIFQYKPRGKPVFLWGLAINLMSLFMLLYDTMMGMTTFFLRVYFLTTIMISIGFVSYMYKLVKTNSFQKRKFKIFLVSIIIFSVYSQNLLDSTNIDIFNLREREVNSIQWYSNYNSNERVIIAKNGWHAIFMYYDYPFEDQNKEITLESIHFFFIVDNQLVHPDLHISNGSNILKDLKLGYNTEVILVLPKDYYSPLSWRFFDQLSEEETEAYYNLEYLNRIFSAKGEDGEETPYYWVI
;
A
#
# COMPACT_ATOMS: atom_id res chain seq x y z
N VAL A 1 -6.33 3.01 -15.92
CA VAL A 1 -7.07 2.86 -17.20
C VAL A 1 -7.70 1.48 -17.37
N ILE A 2 -6.94 0.37 -17.28
CA ILE A 2 -7.44 -1.00 -17.42
C ILE A 2 -8.74 -1.24 -16.64
N PHE A 3 -8.73 -0.90 -15.35
CA PHE A 3 -9.86 -1.12 -14.45
C PHE A 3 -11.10 -0.31 -14.79
N PHE A 4 -10.93 0.92 -15.28
CA PHE A 4 -12.05 1.73 -15.75
C PHE A 4 -12.70 1.11 -17.00
N ILE A 5 -11.88 0.67 -17.97
CA ILE A 5 -12.37 0.02 -19.19
C ILE A 5 -13.08 -1.29 -18.85
N LEU A 6 -12.48 -2.13 -17.99
CA LEU A 6 -13.10 -3.35 -17.48
C LEU A 6 -14.43 -3.04 -16.78
N TYR A 7 -14.45 -2.06 -15.88
CA TYR A 7 -15.68 -1.64 -15.21
C TYR A 7 -16.77 -1.22 -16.22
N VAL A 8 -16.45 -0.37 -17.19
CA VAL A 8 -17.40 0.09 -18.23
C VAL A 8 -17.92 -1.08 -19.06
N ARG A 9 -17.05 -2.01 -19.46
CA ARG A 9 -17.45 -3.22 -20.19
C ARG A 9 -18.39 -4.09 -19.35
N LEU A 10 -18.05 -4.36 -18.09
CA LEU A 10 -18.92 -5.08 -17.18
C LEU A 10 -20.28 -4.40 -17.03
N GLN A 11 -20.33 -3.07 -16.91
CA GLN A 11 -21.59 -2.30 -16.89
C GLN A 11 -22.42 -2.50 -18.16
N GLY A 12 -21.78 -2.61 -19.31
CA GLY A 12 -22.42 -2.93 -20.59
C GLY A 12 -23.03 -4.33 -20.63
N LEU A 13 -22.42 -5.29 -19.94
CA LEU A 13 -22.82 -6.71 -19.93
C LEU A 13 -23.88 -7.05 -18.87
N ILE A 14 -23.97 -6.29 -17.77
CA ILE A 14 -24.92 -6.52 -16.67
C ILE A 14 -26.30 -5.88 -16.89
N LYS A 15 -26.72 -5.69 -18.14
CA LYS A 15 -28.06 -5.20 -18.50
C LYS A 15 -29.15 -6.22 -18.16
N GLU A 16 -30.41 -5.76 -18.07
CA GLU A 16 -31.58 -6.62 -17.80
C GLU A 16 -31.68 -7.77 -18.80
N GLN A 17 -31.65 -7.42 -20.09
CA GLN A 17 -31.56 -8.40 -21.18
C GLN A 17 -30.17 -9.00 -21.23
N ILE A 18 -30.11 -10.31 -21.52
CA ILE A 18 -28.84 -11.01 -21.67
C ILE A 18 -28.16 -10.50 -22.95
N PRO A 19 -26.89 -10.09 -22.89
CA PRO A 19 -26.20 -9.57 -24.07
C PRO A 19 -26.12 -10.64 -25.18
N LYS A 20 -26.32 -10.20 -26.42
CA LYS A 20 -26.13 -11.03 -27.62
C LYS A 20 -24.65 -11.26 -27.87
N LYS A 21 -24.29 -12.32 -28.59
CA LYS A 21 -22.89 -12.62 -28.93
C LYS A 21 -22.25 -11.43 -29.68
N GLU A 22 -22.95 -10.87 -30.66
CA GLU A 22 -22.49 -9.71 -31.43
C GLU A 22 -22.08 -8.53 -30.54
N GLU A 23 -22.86 -8.22 -29.48
CA GLU A 23 -22.55 -7.13 -28.54
C GLU A 23 -21.32 -7.40 -27.68
N ILE A 24 -21.04 -8.67 -27.37
CA ILE A 24 -19.87 -9.09 -26.58
C ILE A 24 -18.60 -8.99 -27.42
N PHE A 25 -18.68 -9.45 -28.67
CA PHE A 25 -17.55 -9.51 -29.60
C PHE A 25 -17.31 -8.19 -30.35
N ALA A 26 -18.25 -7.24 -30.31
CA ALA A 26 -18.07 -5.91 -30.89
C ALA A 26 -16.81 -5.23 -30.33
N ASN A 27 -15.87 -4.89 -31.23
CA ASN A 27 -14.60 -4.24 -30.91
C ASN A 27 -13.74 -4.99 -29.88
N ILE A 28 -13.93 -6.30 -29.70
CA ILE A 28 -13.23 -7.05 -28.66
C ILE A 28 -11.73 -7.15 -28.94
N LEU A 29 -11.36 -7.36 -30.20
CA LEU A 29 -9.97 -7.52 -30.61
C LEU A 29 -9.19 -6.24 -30.29
N PHE A 30 -9.67 -5.10 -30.76
CA PHE A 30 -9.06 -3.80 -30.45
C PHE A 30 -9.00 -3.53 -28.95
N SER A 31 -10.10 -3.76 -28.22
CA SER A 31 -10.16 -3.51 -26.77
C SER A 31 -9.19 -4.39 -25.99
N TYR A 32 -9.11 -5.69 -26.31
CA TYR A 32 -8.27 -6.64 -25.60
C TYR A 32 -6.80 -6.42 -25.94
N THR A 33 -6.45 -6.19 -27.20
CA THR A 33 -5.08 -5.86 -27.60
C THR A 33 -4.60 -4.59 -26.88
N LEU A 34 -5.39 -3.52 -26.87
CA LEU A 34 -5.06 -2.30 -26.13
C LEU A 34 -4.86 -2.58 -24.64
N LEU A 35 -5.78 -3.33 -24.03
CA LEU A 35 -5.70 -3.67 -22.60
C LEU A 35 -4.48 -4.53 -22.26
N ILE A 36 -4.07 -5.44 -23.15
CA ILE A 36 -2.86 -6.24 -23.00
C ILE A 36 -1.60 -5.35 -23.06
N PHE A 37 -1.52 -4.42 -24.01
CA PHE A 37 -0.39 -3.48 -24.07
C PHE A 37 -0.29 -2.61 -22.81
N ILE A 38 -1.41 -2.05 -22.35
CA ILE A 38 -1.44 -1.26 -21.12
C ILE A 38 -1.08 -2.14 -19.91
N PHE A 39 -1.52 -3.41 -19.89
CA PHE A 39 -1.17 -4.34 -18.82
C PHE A 39 0.33 -4.62 -18.78
N ILE A 40 0.95 -4.93 -19.92
CA ILE A 40 2.40 -5.17 -20.00
C ILE A 40 3.17 -3.94 -19.53
N SER A 41 2.81 -2.75 -20.03
CA SER A 41 3.44 -1.49 -19.60
C SER A 41 3.29 -1.25 -18.10
N SER A 42 2.07 -1.39 -17.57
CA SER A 42 1.78 -1.24 -16.13
C SER A 42 2.49 -2.28 -15.28
N PHE A 43 2.62 -3.51 -15.77
CA PHE A 43 3.30 -4.58 -15.06
C PHE A 43 4.81 -4.32 -15.01
N LEU A 44 5.41 -3.86 -16.11
CA LEU A 44 6.84 -3.54 -16.16
C LEU A 44 7.20 -2.39 -15.20
N THR A 45 6.34 -1.39 -15.03
CA THR A 45 6.60 -0.23 -14.16
C THR A 45 6.13 -0.42 -12.71
N HIS A 46 5.00 -1.08 -12.50
CA HIS A 46 4.34 -1.22 -11.20
C HIS A 46 3.77 -2.64 -11.01
N SER A 47 4.63 -3.65 -11.06
CA SER A 47 4.25 -5.07 -11.09
C SER A 47 3.33 -5.50 -9.95
N LEU A 48 3.67 -5.15 -8.70
CA LEU A 48 2.89 -5.51 -7.52
C LEU A 48 1.49 -4.87 -7.53
N LEU A 49 1.41 -3.55 -7.74
CA LEU A 49 0.14 -2.81 -7.76
C LEU A 49 -0.78 -3.32 -8.87
N THR A 50 -0.19 -3.59 -10.04
CA THR A 50 -0.90 -4.14 -11.20
C THR A 50 -1.52 -5.49 -10.84
N MET A 51 -0.76 -6.40 -10.21
CA MET A 51 -1.26 -7.73 -9.81
C MET A 51 -2.28 -7.69 -8.67
N ILE A 52 -2.14 -6.77 -7.70
CA ILE A 52 -3.14 -6.57 -6.66
C ILE A 52 -4.49 -6.23 -7.32
N LEU A 53 -4.49 -5.29 -8.26
CA LEU A 53 -5.72 -4.88 -8.92
C LEU A 53 -6.28 -5.97 -9.85
N VAL A 54 -5.45 -6.69 -10.63
CA VAL A 54 -5.92 -7.83 -11.44
C VAL A 54 -6.56 -8.90 -10.57
N THR A 55 -5.94 -9.25 -9.44
CA THR A 55 -6.46 -10.23 -8.48
C THR A 55 -7.79 -9.77 -7.87
N SER A 56 -7.93 -8.49 -7.54
CA SER A 56 -9.18 -7.95 -7.00
C SER A 56 -10.35 -8.03 -8.00
N TYR A 57 -10.08 -7.90 -9.31
CA TYR A 57 -11.08 -8.03 -10.37
C TYR A 57 -11.36 -9.48 -10.77
N LEU A 58 -10.41 -10.40 -10.61
CA LEU A 58 -10.61 -11.83 -10.84
C LEU A 58 -11.85 -12.32 -10.08
N TRP A 59 -11.94 -11.94 -8.80
CA TRP A 59 -13.07 -12.26 -7.92
C TRP A 59 -14.42 -11.81 -8.50
N LEU A 60 -14.47 -10.55 -8.93
CA LEU A 60 -15.65 -9.91 -9.50
C LEU A 60 -16.13 -10.67 -10.74
N TYR A 61 -15.23 -10.86 -11.71
CA TYR A 61 -15.57 -11.49 -12.98
C TYR A 61 -15.89 -12.97 -12.84
N LEU A 62 -15.24 -13.68 -11.91
CA LEU A 62 -15.58 -15.06 -11.58
C LEU A 62 -17.02 -15.20 -11.10
N ILE A 63 -17.46 -14.32 -10.18
CA ILE A 63 -18.86 -14.32 -9.70
C ILE A 63 -19.84 -14.13 -10.87
N TYR A 64 -19.59 -13.13 -11.74
CA TYR A 64 -20.47 -12.85 -12.87
C TYR A 64 -20.46 -13.97 -13.91
N PHE A 65 -19.31 -14.59 -14.16
CA PHE A 65 -19.16 -15.71 -15.08
C PHE A 65 -19.94 -16.94 -14.61
N VAL A 66 -19.81 -17.32 -13.33
CA VAL A 66 -20.57 -18.44 -12.73
C VAL A 66 -22.08 -18.16 -12.70
N LYS A 67 -22.50 -16.90 -12.58
CA LYS A 67 -23.92 -16.53 -12.69
C LYS A 67 -24.43 -16.62 -14.12
N ASN A 68 -23.70 -16.07 -15.07
CA ASN A 68 -23.97 -16.13 -16.50
C ASN A 68 -22.68 -15.84 -17.28
N TYR A 69 -22.15 -16.84 -17.99
CA TYR A 69 -20.86 -16.74 -18.68
C TYR A 69 -20.76 -15.55 -19.64
N ARG A 70 -21.88 -15.16 -20.28
CA ARG A 70 -21.92 -14.01 -21.20
C ARG A 70 -21.69 -12.68 -20.49
N ARG A 71 -22.07 -12.60 -19.21
CA ARG A 71 -21.97 -11.38 -18.40
C ARG A 71 -20.60 -11.24 -17.72
N GLY A 72 -19.93 -12.36 -17.47
CA GLY A 72 -18.56 -12.40 -16.94
C GLY A 72 -17.51 -12.75 -18.00
N PHE A 73 -17.78 -12.52 -19.28
CA PHE A 73 -16.93 -12.99 -20.39
C PHE A 73 -15.49 -12.46 -20.30
N ASP A 74 -15.30 -11.23 -19.83
CA ASP A 74 -13.98 -10.61 -19.64
C ASP A 74 -13.11 -11.33 -18.57
N LEU A 75 -13.62 -12.36 -17.88
CA LEU A 75 -12.81 -13.29 -17.10
C LEU A 75 -11.69 -13.91 -17.96
N LEU A 76 -11.94 -14.18 -19.25
CA LEU A 76 -10.94 -14.72 -20.17
C LEU A 76 -9.75 -13.77 -20.33
N LEU A 77 -10.00 -12.46 -20.41
CA LEU A 77 -8.92 -11.46 -20.50
C LEU A 77 -8.09 -11.43 -19.21
N ILE A 78 -8.73 -11.57 -18.05
CA ILE A 78 -8.02 -11.65 -16.77
C ILE A 78 -7.14 -12.90 -16.71
N ILE A 79 -7.62 -14.04 -17.22
CA ILE A 79 -6.80 -15.26 -17.32
C ILE A 79 -5.58 -15.00 -18.23
N VAL A 80 -5.76 -14.31 -19.36
CA VAL A 80 -4.64 -13.91 -20.23
C VAL A 80 -3.63 -13.02 -19.50
N PHE A 81 -4.07 -12.06 -18.69
CA PHE A 81 -3.16 -11.25 -17.85
C PHE A 81 -2.37 -12.11 -16.87
N PHE A 82 -3.00 -13.10 -16.23
CA PHE A 82 -2.28 -14.05 -15.37
C PHE A 82 -1.28 -14.91 -16.16
N SER A 83 -1.63 -15.36 -17.37
CA SER A 83 -0.70 -16.10 -18.23
C SER A 83 0.54 -15.26 -18.60
N ILE A 84 0.35 -13.99 -18.96
CA ILE A 84 1.46 -13.07 -19.24
C ILE A 84 2.31 -12.87 -17.98
N PHE A 85 1.67 -12.69 -16.82
CA PHE A 85 2.37 -12.62 -15.53
C PHE A 85 3.23 -13.86 -15.28
N PHE A 86 2.70 -15.07 -15.47
CA PHE A 86 3.46 -16.30 -15.26
C PHE A 86 4.65 -16.44 -16.22
N ILE A 87 4.49 -16.01 -17.48
CA ILE A 87 5.59 -15.96 -18.45
C ILE A 87 6.68 -15.00 -17.93
N PHE A 88 6.31 -13.79 -17.51
CA PHE A 88 7.28 -12.81 -17.02
C PHE A 88 7.95 -13.27 -15.72
N TYR A 89 7.18 -13.91 -14.83
CA TYR A 89 7.70 -14.52 -13.61
C TYR A 89 8.70 -15.64 -13.90
N PHE A 90 8.43 -16.51 -14.87
CA PHE A 90 9.35 -17.56 -15.30
C PHE A 90 10.67 -16.99 -15.84
N PHE A 91 10.61 -15.88 -16.59
CA PHE A 91 11.80 -15.19 -17.11
C PHE A 91 12.41 -14.16 -16.13
N ASN A 92 11.93 -14.09 -14.88
CA ASN A 92 12.37 -13.14 -13.86
C ASN A 92 12.30 -11.65 -14.28
N ILE A 93 11.29 -11.29 -15.09
CA ILE A 93 11.07 -9.93 -15.61
C ILE A 93 10.12 -9.17 -14.68
N SER A 94 10.59 -8.06 -14.08
CA SER A 94 9.81 -7.17 -13.20
C SER A 94 9.18 -7.87 -11.97
N THR A 95 9.83 -8.93 -11.48
CA THR A 95 9.30 -9.81 -10.43
C THR A 95 9.93 -9.60 -9.05
N GLY A 96 10.84 -8.64 -8.90
CA GLY A 96 11.56 -8.37 -7.65
C GLY A 96 10.64 -8.16 -6.45
N HIS A 97 9.51 -7.48 -6.61
CA HIS A 97 8.53 -7.29 -5.51
C HIS A 97 7.83 -8.58 -5.04
N PHE A 98 7.87 -9.66 -5.82
CA PHE A 98 7.28 -10.95 -5.46
C PHE A 98 8.28 -11.90 -4.77
N GLN A 99 9.57 -11.54 -4.71
CA GLN A 99 10.58 -12.30 -3.95
C GLN A 99 10.27 -12.32 -2.46
N VAL A 100 9.47 -11.37 -1.95
CA VAL A 100 9.02 -11.38 -0.55
C VAL A 100 8.12 -12.60 -0.23
N PHE A 101 7.56 -13.26 -1.24
CA PHE A 101 6.86 -14.53 -1.06
C PHE A 101 7.81 -15.74 -1.05
N ASP A 102 9.13 -15.56 -1.20
CA ASP A 102 10.10 -16.64 -1.16
C ASP A 102 10.16 -17.42 0.17
N PRO A 103 9.81 -16.87 1.36
CA PRO A 103 9.64 -17.66 2.57
C PRO A 103 8.59 -18.78 2.43
N PHE A 104 7.62 -18.67 1.51
CA PHE A 104 6.70 -19.77 1.21
C PHE A 104 7.37 -20.96 0.54
N ARG A 105 8.59 -20.81 -0.02
CA ARG A 105 9.39 -21.95 -0.52
C ARG A 105 9.87 -22.86 0.61
N ILE A 106 10.04 -22.31 1.81
CA ILE A 106 10.49 -23.03 3.00
C ILE A 106 9.32 -23.81 3.63
N VAL A 107 8.09 -23.34 3.41
CA VAL A 107 6.88 -24.01 3.90
C VAL A 107 6.69 -25.34 3.15
N PRO A 108 6.57 -26.48 3.86
CA PRO A 108 6.34 -27.76 3.22
C PRO A 108 5.12 -27.74 2.29
N TRP A 109 5.26 -28.33 1.09
CA TRP A 109 4.28 -28.24 0.00
C TRP A 109 2.87 -28.69 0.40
N TYR A 110 2.74 -29.62 1.35
CA TYR A 110 1.44 -30.11 1.82
C TYR A 110 0.67 -29.07 2.65
N TYR A 111 1.35 -28.17 3.36
CA TYR A 111 0.70 -27.03 4.03
C TYR A 111 0.20 -26.00 3.01
N LEU A 112 0.97 -25.75 1.94
CA LEU A 112 0.54 -24.91 0.83
C LEU A 112 -0.69 -25.51 0.13
N LEU A 113 -0.70 -26.83 -0.09
CA LEU A 113 -1.84 -27.53 -0.69
C LEU A 113 -3.08 -27.48 0.20
N PHE A 114 -2.94 -27.71 1.52
CA PHE A 114 -4.03 -27.56 2.48
C PHE A 114 -4.58 -26.13 2.50
N GLY A 115 -3.69 -25.12 2.54
CA GLY A 115 -4.07 -23.71 2.48
C GLY A 115 -4.79 -23.35 1.17
N ALA A 116 -4.34 -23.89 0.03
CA ALA A 116 -4.99 -23.72 -1.26
C ALA A 116 -6.39 -24.36 -1.29
N LEU A 117 -6.55 -25.58 -0.77
CA LEU A 117 -7.85 -26.24 -0.68
C LEU A 117 -8.82 -25.48 0.25
N ALA A 118 -8.34 -25.04 1.42
CA ALA A 118 -9.13 -24.22 2.34
C ALA A 118 -9.55 -22.90 1.69
N SER A 119 -8.65 -22.27 0.93
CA SER A 119 -8.94 -21.05 0.17
C SER A 119 -9.99 -21.30 -0.90
N ILE A 120 -9.84 -22.35 -1.71
CA ILE A 120 -10.83 -22.74 -2.74
C ILE A 120 -12.20 -23.00 -2.12
N PHE A 121 -12.25 -23.69 -0.98
CA PHE A 121 -13.49 -23.96 -0.27
C PHE A 121 -14.16 -22.68 0.24
N ALA A 122 -13.40 -21.79 0.87
CA ALA A 122 -13.89 -20.47 1.30
C ALA A 122 -14.40 -19.66 0.10
N ILE A 123 -13.64 -19.65 -1.00
CA ILE A 123 -14.01 -19.00 -2.25
C ILE A 123 -15.34 -19.56 -2.78
N ALA A 124 -15.51 -20.89 -2.80
CA ALA A 124 -16.74 -21.54 -3.24
C ALA A 124 -17.95 -21.15 -2.38
N LEU A 125 -17.80 -21.11 -1.05
CA LEU A 125 -18.86 -20.66 -0.15
C LEU A 125 -19.28 -19.21 -0.41
N ILE A 126 -18.30 -18.32 -0.60
CA ILE A 126 -18.56 -16.90 -0.89
C ILE A 126 -19.25 -16.78 -2.27
N LEU A 127 -18.79 -17.51 -3.29
CA LEU A 127 -19.40 -17.56 -4.63
C LEU A 127 -20.87 -18.00 -4.55
N LEU A 128 -21.17 -19.07 -3.81
CA LEU A 128 -22.54 -19.57 -3.64
C LEU A 128 -23.46 -18.52 -3.02
N ARG A 129 -22.98 -17.81 -2.00
CA ARG A 129 -23.75 -16.75 -1.33
C ARG A 129 -24.02 -15.57 -2.27
N TYR A 130 -22.99 -15.08 -2.95
CA TYR A 130 -23.14 -13.87 -3.79
C TYR A 130 -23.84 -14.13 -5.11
N ARG A 131 -23.69 -15.31 -5.73
CA ARG A 131 -24.41 -15.70 -6.95
C ARG A 131 -25.93 -15.60 -6.80
N LYS A 132 -26.45 -16.01 -5.64
CA LYS A 132 -27.89 -15.90 -5.32
C LYS A 132 -28.33 -14.44 -5.16
N SER A 133 -27.43 -13.57 -4.70
CA SER A 133 -27.71 -12.15 -4.47
C SER A 133 -27.68 -11.27 -5.73
N ILE A 134 -27.13 -11.77 -6.84
CA ILE A 134 -27.06 -11.02 -8.10
C ILE A 134 -28.40 -11.10 -8.82
N ASP A 135 -29.02 -9.93 -8.93
CA ASP A 135 -30.18 -9.63 -9.76
C ASP A 135 -29.78 -8.55 -10.78
N PHE A 136 -30.25 -8.73 -12.02
CA PHE A 136 -29.95 -7.86 -13.15
C PHE A 136 -31.12 -6.94 -13.52
N SER A 137 -32.25 -7.02 -12.80
CA SER A 137 -33.42 -6.14 -12.93
C SER A 137 -33.12 -4.67 -12.56
N LYS A 138 -34.09 -3.74 -12.71
CA LYS A 138 -33.98 -2.31 -12.30
C LYS A 138 -33.47 -2.06 -10.86
N GLY A 139 -33.38 -3.09 -10.02
CA GLY A 139 -32.83 -3.04 -8.68
C GLY A 139 -33.79 -2.42 -7.66
N LEU A 140 -33.41 -2.47 -6.39
CA LEU A 140 -34.27 -2.06 -5.26
C LEU A 140 -33.86 -0.72 -4.65
N PHE A 141 -32.81 -0.08 -5.17
CA PHE A 141 -32.24 1.16 -4.60
C PHE A 141 -33.29 2.23 -4.30
N ALA A 142 -34.13 2.62 -5.27
CA ALA A 142 -35.15 3.66 -5.09
C ALA A 142 -36.17 3.30 -3.98
N SER A 143 -36.59 2.03 -3.92
CA SER A 143 -37.52 1.54 -2.90
C SER A 143 -36.90 1.48 -1.50
N ILE A 144 -35.59 1.25 -1.41
CA ILE A 144 -34.87 1.18 -0.13
C ILE A 144 -34.64 2.60 0.42
N ILE A 145 -34.20 3.54 -0.41
CA ILE A 145 -33.99 4.93 0.03
C ILE A 145 -35.31 5.62 0.40
N ALA A 146 -36.42 5.27 -0.27
CA ALA A 146 -37.76 5.72 0.09
C ALA A 146 -38.27 5.06 1.38
N GLY A 147 -37.75 3.88 1.73
CA GLY A 147 -38.18 3.09 2.89
C GLY A 147 -39.41 2.21 2.64
N THR A 148 -39.78 1.98 1.39
CA THR A 148 -40.92 1.11 1.05
C THR A 148 -40.52 -0.37 1.10
N LYS A 149 -39.26 -0.70 0.76
CA LYS A 149 -38.67 -2.03 0.92
C LYS A 149 -37.46 -1.99 1.87
N LYS A 150 -37.25 -3.05 2.64
CA LYS A 150 -36.18 -3.19 3.65
C LYS A 150 -36.14 -2.01 4.64
N ARG A 151 -37.26 -1.75 5.31
CA ARG A 151 -37.48 -0.65 6.28
C ARG A 151 -36.38 -0.53 7.35
N ILE A 152 -35.73 -1.64 7.71
CA ILE A 152 -34.62 -1.67 8.68
C ILE A 152 -33.50 -0.69 8.32
N TYR A 153 -33.10 -0.59 7.05
CA TYR A 153 -32.03 0.34 6.63
C TYR A 153 -32.41 1.78 6.92
N LYS A 154 -33.64 2.19 6.58
CA LYS A 154 -34.13 3.55 6.86
C LYS A 154 -34.26 3.81 8.36
N LYS A 155 -34.73 2.82 9.14
CA LYS A 155 -34.83 2.92 10.61
C LYS A 155 -33.46 3.11 11.26
N ILE A 156 -32.46 2.34 10.83
CA ILE A 156 -31.06 2.47 11.31
C ILE A 156 -30.53 3.84 10.93
N GLU A 157 -30.72 4.27 9.69
CA GLU A 157 -30.21 5.56 9.23
C GLU A 157 -30.81 6.75 10.00
N ASP A 158 -32.13 6.79 10.13
CA ASP A 158 -32.81 7.93 10.72
C ASP A 158 -32.55 8.06 12.23
N ARG A 159 -32.38 6.93 12.93
CA ARG A 159 -32.31 6.89 14.40
C ARG A 159 -30.93 6.57 14.97
N PHE A 160 -30.13 5.75 14.29
CA PHE A 160 -28.95 5.12 14.88
C PHE A 160 -27.65 5.41 14.15
N LEU A 161 -27.66 5.75 12.86
CA LEU A 161 -26.42 5.91 12.08
C LEU A 161 -25.49 6.97 12.67
N PHE A 162 -26.00 8.17 12.93
CA PHE A 162 -25.18 9.24 13.53
C PHE A 162 -24.71 8.87 14.94
N PRO A 163 -25.58 8.51 15.90
CA PRO A 163 -25.14 8.12 17.24
C PRO A 163 -24.14 6.96 17.24
N LEU A 164 -24.35 5.95 16.40
CA LEU A 164 -23.49 4.76 16.33
C LEU A 164 -22.12 5.10 15.72
N ILE A 165 -22.09 5.84 14.60
CA ILE A 165 -20.83 6.25 13.97
C ILE A 165 -20.03 7.14 14.93
N PHE A 166 -20.64 8.19 15.49
CA PHE A 166 -19.94 9.10 16.39
C PHE A 166 -19.51 8.42 17.70
N GLY A 167 -20.37 7.57 18.29
CA GLY A 167 -20.00 6.81 19.49
C GLY A 167 -18.84 5.84 19.23
N LEU A 168 -18.87 5.11 18.12
CA LEU A 168 -17.81 4.19 17.74
C LEU A 168 -16.50 4.92 17.44
N ILE A 169 -16.57 6.07 16.75
CA ILE A 169 -15.39 6.91 16.51
C ILE A 169 -14.80 7.37 17.83
N ILE A 170 -15.59 7.94 18.75
CA ILE A 170 -15.07 8.41 20.05
C ILE A 170 -14.35 7.29 20.80
N ILE A 171 -14.93 6.10 20.86
CA ILE A 171 -14.32 4.94 21.53
C ILE A 171 -13.00 4.57 20.84
N LEU A 172 -13.00 4.41 19.51
CA LEU A 172 -11.80 4.07 18.75
C LEU A 172 -10.72 5.15 18.85
N SER A 173 -11.10 6.43 18.86
CA SER A 173 -10.20 7.56 19.07
C SER A 173 -9.54 7.46 20.44
N ILE A 174 -10.29 7.23 21.51
CA ILE A 174 -9.74 7.13 22.86
C ILE A 174 -8.75 5.96 22.94
N VAL A 175 -9.14 4.78 22.46
CA VAL A 175 -8.27 3.58 22.44
C VAL A 175 -7.01 3.84 21.62
N PHE A 176 -7.17 4.41 20.42
CA PHE A 176 -6.05 4.70 19.54
C PHE A 176 -5.11 5.75 20.14
N THR A 177 -5.62 6.83 20.71
CA THR A 177 -4.82 7.86 21.40
C THR A 177 -4.03 7.27 22.57
N LEU A 178 -4.68 6.46 23.42
CA LEU A 178 -4.01 5.81 24.53
C LEU A 178 -2.88 4.91 24.05
N PHE A 179 -3.16 4.05 23.07
CA PHE A 179 -2.17 3.13 22.53
C PHE A 179 -1.03 3.86 21.82
N THR A 180 -1.36 4.93 21.10
CA THR A 180 -0.40 5.73 20.35
C THR A 180 0.55 6.49 21.26
N LEU A 181 0.03 7.15 22.31
CA LEU A 181 0.84 7.90 23.28
C LEU A 181 1.66 6.98 24.18
N THR A 182 1.15 5.79 24.53
CA THR A 182 1.85 4.87 25.45
C THR A 182 2.84 3.95 24.76
N VAL A 183 2.58 3.50 23.52
CA VAL A 183 3.38 2.46 22.87
C VAL A 183 4.26 3.02 21.74
N PHE A 184 3.78 4.00 20.98
CA PHE A 184 4.45 4.42 19.73
C PHE A 184 4.98 5.85 19.73
N ASN A 185 4.65 6.65 20.75
CA ASN A 185 5.01 8.07 20.85
C ASN A 185 4.70 8.88 19.57
N ILE A 186 3.62 8.55 18.87
CA ILE A 186 3.27 9.21 17.61
C ILE A 186 2.55 10.52 17.92
N SER A 187 2.75 11.51 17.05
CA SER A 187 2.13 12.83 17.15
C SER A 187 0.60 12.78 17.19
N ILE A 188 0.01 13.73 17.91
CA ILE A 188 -1.46 13.89 18.00
C ILE A 188 -2.09 14.18 16.61
N SER A 189 -1.30 14.69 15.68
CA SER A 189 -1.65 14.89 14.28
C SER A 189 -2.13 13.61 13.60
N VAL A 190 -1.43 12.50 13.82
CA VAL A 190 -1.78 11.19 13.26
C VAL A 190 -3.08 10.67 13.85
N VAL A 191 -3.35 10.97 15.13
CA VAL A 191 -4.64 10.64 15.77
C VAL A 191 -5.79 11.40 15.09
N ILE A 192 -5.65 12.70 14.84
CA ILE A 192 -6.68 13.51 14.18
C ILE A 192 -6.97 12.97 12.77
N TYR A 193 -5.93 12.65 12.00
CA TYR A 193 -6.05 12.04 10.68
C TYR A 193 -6.78 10.67 10.73
N PHE A 194 -6.44 9.82 11.71
CA PHE A 194 -7.11 8.54 11.91
C PHE A 194 -8.62 8.71 12.17
N ILE A 195 -9.00 9.70 12.97
CA ILE A 195 -10.41 10.04 13.24
C ILE A 195 -11.13 10.43 11.96
N GLU A 196 -10.50 11.28 11.14
CA GLU A 196 -11.06 11.70 9.85
C GLU A 196 -11.32 10.49 8.94
N MET A 197 -10.31 9.62 8.80
CA MET A 197 -10.42 8.41 7.99
C MET A 197 -11.53 7.48 8.48
N LEU A 198 -11.74 7.35 9.81
CA LEU A 198 -12.85 6.59 10.37
C LEU A 198 -14.22 7.19 10.04
N ILE A 199 -14.34 8.53 10.06
CA ILE A 199 -15.58 9.22 9.65
C ILE A 199 -15.90 8.88 8.20
N PHE A 200 -14.98 9.16 7.28
CA PHE A 200 -15.19 8.91 5.85
C PHE A 200 -15.48 7.43 5.57
N SER A 201 -14.71 6.52 6.18
CA SER A 201 -14.90 5.08 6.02
C SER A 201 -16.27 4.63 6.49
N SER A 202 -16.75 5.11 7.64
CA SER A 202 -18.05 4.71 8.20
C SER A 202 -19.22 5.11 7.29
N PHE A 203 -19.22 6.35 6.78
CA PHE A 203 -20.24 6.80 5.84
C PHE A 203 -20.09 6.15 4.47
N ALA A 204 -18.86 5.85 4.03
CA ALA A 204 -18.61 5.14 2.78
C ALA A 204 -19.09 3.70 2.80
N ILE A 205 -18.90 2.99 3.92
CA ILE A 205 -19.43 1.64 4.12
C ILE A 205 -20.95 1.66 4.03
N TRP A 206 -21.60 2.61 4.73
CA TRP A 206 -23.05 2.73 4.67
C TRP A 206 -23.56 3.08 3.26
N GLY A 207 -22.91 4.03 2.59
CA GLY A 207 -23.20 4.39 1.20
C GLY A 207 -23.10 3.19 0.27
N SER A 208 -22.03 2.42 0.38
CA SER A 208 -21.80 1.20 -0.40
C SER A 208 -22.85 0.12 -0.11
N LEU A 209 -23.23 -0.07 1.16
CA LEU A 209 -24.26 -1.03 1.58
C LEU A 209 -25.64 -0.72 1.00
N ILE A 210 -26.00 0.55 0.83
CA ILE A 210 -27.25 0.94 0.17
C ILE A 210 -27.10 0.88 -1.35
N PHE A 211 -25.99 1.38 -1.89
CA PHE A 211 -25.77 1.50 -3.32
C PHE A 211 -25.64 0.15 -4.03
N GLN A 212 -25.24 -0.92 -3.33
CA GLN A 212 -25.20 -2.28 -3.88
C GLN A 212 -26.56 -2.77 -4.43
N TYR A 213 -27.68 -2.17 -4.01
CA TYR A 213 -29.02 -2.50 -4.50
C TYR A 213 -29.37 -1.82 -5.82
N LYS A 214 -28.47 -0.99 -6.35
CA LYS A 214 -28.49 -0.52 -7.74
C LYS A 214 -27.71 -1.54 -8.58
N PRO A 215 -28.18 -1.95 -9.77
CA PRO A 215 -27.50 -2.96 -10.58
C PRO A 215 -26.05 -2.58 -10.89
N ARG A 216 -25.82 -1.29 -11.16
CA ARG A 216 -24.49 -0.72 -11.40
C ARG A 216 -23.60 -0.64 -10.15
N GLY A 217 -24.21 -0.59 -8.96
CA GLY A 217 -23.51 -0.50 -7.68
C GLY A 217 -23.08 -1.84 -7.09
N LYS A 218 -23.74 -2.94 -7.48
CA LYS A 218 -23.37 -4.29 -7.02
C LYS A 218 -21.94 -4.69 -7.42
N PRO A 219 -21.47 -4.46 -8.66
CA PRO A 219 -20.07 -4.71 -9.01
C PRO A 219 -19.07 -3.95 -8.14
N VAL A 220 -19.32 -2.66 -7.91
CA VAL A 220 -18.47 -1.81 -7.07
C VAL A 220 -18.40 -2.36 -5.65
N PHE A 221 -19.55 -2.71 -5.07
CA PHE A 221 -19.61 -3.30 -3.73
C PHE A 221 -18.81 -4.62 -3.63
N LEU A 222 -18.95 -5.50 -4.63
CA LEU A 222 -18.20 -6.77 -4.68
C LEU A 222 -16.69 -6.55 -4.83
N TRP A 223 -16.30 -5.56 -5.64
CA TRP A 223 -14.90 -5.19 -5.80
C TRP A 223 -14.30 -4.64 -4.50
N GLY A 224 -15.03 -3.77 -3.79
CA GLY A 224 -14.63 -3.27 -2.48
C GLY A 224 -14.47 -4.37 -1.42
N LEU A 225 -15.36 -5.36 -1.43
CA LEU A 225 -15.22 -6.54 -0.58
C LEU A 225 -13.96 -7.34 -0.91
N ALA A 226 -13.63 -7.50 -2.19
CA ALA A 226 -12.41 -8.20 -2.61
C ALA A 226 -11.16 -7.46 -2.12
N ILE A 227 -11.10 -6.13 -2.28
CA ILE A 227 -9.99 -5.32 -1.78
C ILE A 227 -9.88 -5.42 -0.26
N ASN A 228 -10.98 -5.24 0.48
CA ASN A 228 -10.94 -5.32 1.95
C ASN A 228 -10.49 -6.69 2.46
N LEU A 229 -10.91 -7.76 1.78
CA LEU A 229 -10.49 -9.13 2.10
C LEU A 229 -9.01 -9.34 1.78
N MET A 230 -8.51 -8.80 0.66
CA MET A 230 -7.08 -8.77 0.36
C MET A 230 -6.30 -7.97 1.41
N SER A 231 -6.77 -6.79 1.82
CA SER A 231 -6.14 -5.99 2.87
C SER A 231 -6.06 -6.76 4.19
N LEU A 232 -7.13 -7.49 4.56
CA LEU A 232 -7.11 -8.34 5.75
C LEU A 232 -6.08 -9.47 5.64
N PHE A 233 -6.01 -10.15 4.49
CA PHE A 233 -5.01 -11.19 4.27
C PHE A 233 -3.58 -10.64 4.32
N MET A 234 -3.35 -9.48 3.71
CA MET A 234 -2.02 -8.84 3.77
C MET A 234 -1.69 -8.36 5.17
N LEU A 235 -2.65 -7.84 5.94
CA LEU A 235 -2.43 -7.49 7.34
C LEU A 235 -2.03 -8.71 8.18
N LEU A 236 -2.71 -9.84 8.00
CA LEU A 236 -2.37 -11.08 8.70
C LEU A 236 -0.98 -11.57 8.29
N TYR A 237 -0.65 -11.52 7.00
CA TYR A 237 0.66 -11.90 6.50
C TYR A 237 1.77 -10.99 7.06
N ASP A 238 1.59 -9.68 6.97
CA ASP A 238 2.48 -8.66 7.53
C ASP A 238 2.69 -8.88 9.03
N THR A 239 1.61 -9.19 9.78
CA THR A 239 1.68 -9.49 11.21
C THR A 239 2.48 -10.77 11.50
N MET A 240 2.30 -11.81 10.69
CA MET A 240 3.04 -13.07 10.83
C MET A 240 4.53 -12.92 10.50
N MET A 241 4.86 -12.08 9.52
CA MET A 241 6.23 -11.87 9.08
C MET A 241 6.95 -10.72 9.81
N GLY A 242 6.22 -9.93 10.61
CA GLY A 242 6.76 -8.78 11.31
C GLY A 242 7.06 -7.56 10.43
N MET A 243 6.38 -7.44 9.30
CA MET A 243 6.57 -6.37 8.30
C MET A 243 5.31 -5.50 8.19
N THR A 244 5.39 -4.32 7.56
CA THR A 244 4.20 -3.45 7.36
C THR A 244 3.95 -3.05 5.90
N THR A 245 4.78 -3.49 4.97
CA THR A 245 4.85 -2.91 3.62
C THR A 245 3.72 -3.34 2.69
N PHE A 246 3.16 -4.53 2.81
CA PHE A 246 2.15 -5.03 1.86
C PHE A 246 0.75 -4.57 2.22
N PHE A 247 0.42 -4.61 3.51
CA PHE A 247 -0.85 -4.12 4.02
C PHE A 247 -1.10 -2.69 3.57
N LEU A 248 -0.12 -1.80 3.74
CA LEU A 248 -0.23 -0.39 3.39
C LEU A 248 -0.48 -0.16 1.89
N ARG A 249 0.20 -0.94 1.03
CA ARG A 249 0.03 -0.85 -0.43
C ARG A 249 -1.37 -1.27 -0.87
N VAL A 250 -1.94 -2.33 -0.28
CA VAL A 250 -3.33 -2.74 -0.57
C VAL A 250 -4.33 -1.79 0.09
N TYR A 251 -4.04 -1.33 1.31
CA TYR A 251 -4.86 -0.37 2.03
C TYR A 251 -4.98 0.95 1.28
N PHE A 252 -3.91 1.42 0.62
CA PHE A 252 -3.97 2.62 -0.21
C PHE A 252 -5.03 2.52 -1.31
N LEU A 253 -5.25 1.34 -1.90
CA LEU A 253 -6.31 1.12 -2.89
C LEU A 253 -7.74 1.19 -2.30
N THR A 254 -7.88 1.00 -0.98
CA THR A 254 -9.19 1.14 -0.31
C THR A 254 -9.68 2.58 -0.33
N THR A 255 -8.79 3.57 -0.47
CA THR A 255 -9.16 4.99 -0.60
C THR A 255 -10.13 5.22 -1.76
N ILE A 256 -9.89 4.59 -2.92
CA ILE A 256 -10.77 4.63 -4.09
C ILE A 256 -12.17 4.14 -3.72
N MET A 257 -12.25 3.05 -2.97
CA MET A 257 -13.52 2.46 -2.53
C MET A 257 -14.24 3.34 -1.51
N ILE A 258 -13.50 3.94 -0.57
CA ILE A 258 -14.02 4.88 0.41
C ILE A 258 -14.62 6.09 -0.31
N SER A 259 -13.91 6.68 -1.28
CA SER A 259 -14.42 7.81 -2.06
C SER A 259 -15.69 7.46 -2.83
N ILE A 260 -15.73 6.32 -3.53
CA ILE A 260 -16.94 5.90 -4.26
C ILE A 260 -18.11 5.65 -3.29
N GLY A 261 -17.85 5.02 -2.15
CA GLY A 261 -18.87 4.77 -1.12
C GLY A 261 -19.43 6.07 -0.54
N PHE A 262 -18.56 7.03 -0.23
CA PHE A 262 -18.94 8.33 0.32
C PHE A 262 -19.77 9.14 -0.70
N VAL A 263 -19.32 9.21 -1.96
CA VAL A 263 -20.08 9.85 -3.04
C VAL A 263 -21.42 9.16 -3.26
N SER A 264 -21.48 7.84 -3.12
CA SER A 264 -22.74 7.08 -3.21
C SER A 264 -23.72 7.45 -2.10
N TYR A 265 -23.22 7.69 -0.88
CA TYR A 265 -24.03 8.20 0.24
C TYR A 265 -24.53 9.63 -0.04
N MET A 266 -23.66 10.50 -0.53
CA MET A 266 -24.02 11.87 -0.92
C MET A 266 -25.08 11.90 -2.02
N TYR A 267 -24.91 11.10 -3.08
CA TYR A 267 -25.90 10.93 -4.14
C TYR A 267 -27.27 10.50 -3.59
N LYS A 268 -27.28 9.59 -2.60
CA LYS A 268 -28.50 9.16 -1.93
C LYS A 268 -29.18 10.32 -1.19
N LEU A 269 -28.42 11.13 -0.46
CA LEU A 269 -28.95 12.31 0.24
C LEU A 269 -29.55 13.35 -0.73
N VAL A 270 -28.95 13.54 -1.92
CA VAL A 270 -29.49 14.41 -2.98
C VAL A 270 -30.84 13.85 -3.42
N LYS A 271 -30.86 12.55 -3.76
CA LYS A 271 -32.04 11.93 -4.35
C LYS A 271 -33.24 11.89 -3.40
N THR A 272 -32.99 11.81 -2.08
CA THR A 272 -34.06 11.86 -1.06
C THR A 272 -34.34 13.27 -0.53
N ASN A 273 -33.79 14.31 -1.17
CA ASN A 273 -33.85 15.72 -0.72
C ASN A 273 -33.53 15.91 0.77
N SER A 274 -32.70 15.03 1.33
CA SER A 274 -32.44 14.98 2.77
C SER A 274 -31.45 16.05 3.22
N PHE A 275 -30.73 16.68 2.27
CA PHE A 275 -29.90 17.86 2.51
C PHE A 275 -30.65 19.05 3.11
N GLN A 276 -31.98 19.12 2.94
CA GLN A 276 -32.75 20.20 3.56
C GLN A 276 -32.83 20.06 5.09
N LYS A 277 -32.66 18.85 5.65
CA LYS A 277 -32.73 18.64 7.10
C LYS A 277 -31.47 19.22 7.77
N ARG A 278 -31.67 20.01 8.84
CA ARG A 278 -30.61 20.68 9.62
C ARG A 278 -29.46 19.76 10.00
N LYS A 279 -29.76 18.53 10.46
CA LYS A 279 -28.74 17.55 10.88
C LYS A 279 -27.70 17.23 9.79
N PHE A 280 -28.12 17.14 8.52
CA PHE A 280 -27.21 16.82 7.42
C PHE A 280 -26.40 18.03 6.95
N LYS A 281 -26.98 19.24 7.02
CA LYS A 281 -26.24 20.49 6.75
C LYS A 281 -25.12 20.70 7.75
N ILE A 282 -25.43 20.57 9.05
CA ILE A 282 -24.44 20.69 10.12
C ILE A 282 -23.33 19.67 9.93
N PHE A 283 -23.69 18.40 9.69
CA PHE A 283 -22.73 17.33 9.44
C PHE A 283 -21.76 17.65 8.29
N LEU A 284 -22.27 18.12 7.15
CA LEU A 284 -21.42 18.48 6.01
C LEU A 284 -20.46 19.62 6.34
N VAL A 285 -20.96 20.70 6.95
CA VAL A 285 -20.13 21.84 7.34
C VAL A 285 -19.07 21.40 8.34
N SER A 286 -19.43 20.58 9.32
CA SER A 286 -18.48 20.01 10.28
C SER A 286 -17.41 19.17 9.61
N ILE A 287 -17.76 18.28 8.66
CA ILE A 287 -16.77 17.50 7.91
C ILE A 287 -15.84 18.40 7.12
N ILE A 288 -16.36 19.40 6.39
CA ILE A 288 -15.53 20.28 5.57
C ILE A 288 -14.53 21.04 6.46
N ILE A 289 -14.99 21.61 7.57
CA ILE A 289 -14.12 22.32 8.52
C ILE A 289 -13.07 21.37 9.09
N PHE A 290 -13.49 20.17 9.52
CA PHE A 290 -12.59 19.17 10.10
C PHE A 290 -11.54 18.69 9.10
N SER A 291 -11.93 18.47 7.84
CA SER A 291 -11.02 18.05 6.77
C SER A 291 -10.01 19.13 6.40
N VAL A 292 -10.44 20.39 6.28
CA VAL A 292 -9.51 21.51 6.04
C VAL A 292 -8.52 21.65 7.19
N TYR A 293 -8.99 21.52 8.43
CA TYR A 293 -8.12 21.58 9.61
C TYR A 293 -7.11 20.42 9.65
N SER A 294 -7.57 19.18 9.47
CA SER A 294 -6.73 17.98 9.43
C SER A 294 -5.68 18.04 8.33
N GLN A 295 -6.05 18.47 7.12
CA GLN A 295 -5.12 18.64 6.01
C GLN A 295 -4.03 19.67 6.31
N ASN A 296 -4.39 20.86 6.79
CA ASN A 296 -3.40 21.89 7.14
C ASN A 296 -2.44 21.41 8.24
N LEU A 297 -2.95 20.64 9.19
CA LEU A 297 -2.16 20.09 10.28
C LEU A 297 -1.20 18.99 9.77
N LEU A 298 -1.67 18.15 8.85
CA LEU A 298 -0.83 17.16 8.15
C LEU A 298 0.28 17.84 7.35
N ASP A 299 -0.06 18.85 6.54
CA ASP A 299 0.91 19.56 5.72
C ASP A 299 1.97 20.25 6.59
N SER A 300 1.57 20.84 7.73
CA SER A 300 2.52 21.43 8.67
C SER A 300 3.45 20.45 9.39
N THR A 301 3.14 19.14 9.37
CA THR A 301 3.88 18.12 10.15
C THR A 301 4.62 17.08 9.30
N ASN A 302 4.16 16.82 8.08
CA ASN A 302 4.77 15.82 7.19
C ASN A 302 5.81 16.38 6.22
N ILE A 303 5.84 17.69 5.97
CA ILE A 303 6.79 18.30 5.04
C ILE A 303 8.25 18.01 5.45
N ASP A 304 8.52 17.87 6.75
CA ASP A 304 9.89 17.63 7.26
C ASP A 304 10.33 16.16 7.26
N ILE A 305 9.41 15.21 7.05
CA ILE A 305 9.69 13.75 7.13
C ILE A 305 10.22 13.20 5.80
N PHE A 306 9.77 13.75 4.67
CA PHE A 306 10.11 13.24 3.32
C PHE A 306 11.04 14.16 2.54
N ASN A 307 11.35 15.34 3.08
CA ASN A 307 12.35 16.23 2.49
C ASN A 307 13.74 15.86 2.99
N LEU A 308 14.71 15.95 2.08
CA LEU A 308 16.11 15.83 2.44
C LEU A 308 16.50 17.02 3.32
N ARG A 309 17.04 16.73 4.49
CA ARG A 309 17.51 17.77 5.40
C ARG A 309 18.86 18.27 4.91
N GLU A 310 19.14 19.56 5.14
CA GLU A 310 20.42 20.18 4.76
C GLU A 310 21.62 19.38 5.27
N ARG A 311 21.52 18.79 6.48
CA ARG A 311 22.56 17.91 7.04
C ARG A 311 22.87 16.68 6.18
N GLU A 312 21.85 16.09 5.55
CA GLU A 312 21.99 14.86 4.76
C GLU A 312 22.69 15.20 3.45
N VAL A 313 22.30 16.31 2.83
CA VAL A 313 22.94 16.88 1.65
C VAL A 313 24.39 17.28 1.95
N ASN A 314 24.64 18.02 3.04
CA ASN A 314 25.96 18.47 3.44
C ASN A 314 26.90 17.30 3.74
N SER A 315 26.39 16.22 4.33
CA SER A 315 27.20 15.02 4.60
C SER A 315 27.67 14.34 3.32
N ILE A 316 26.78 14.24 2.34
CA ILE A 316 27.06 13.63 1.04
C ILE A 316 27.98 14.54 0.22
N GLN A 317 27.74 15.86 0.25
CA GLN A 317 28.58 16.85 -0.41
C GLN A 317 29.99 16.86 0.18
N TRP A 318 30.14 16.80 1.51
CA TRP A 318 31.44 16.64 2.16
C TRP A 318 32.14 15.36 1.67
N TYR A 319 31.44 14.23 1.70
CA TYR A 319 32.00 12.96 1.22
C TYR A 319 32.52 13.07 -0.21
N SER A 320 31.69 13.60 -1.11
CA SER A 320 32.02 13.82 -2.52
C SER A 320 33.25 14.70 -2.71
N ASN A 321 33.36 15.80 -1.96
CA ASN A 321 34.43 16.78 -2.14
C ASN A 321 35.80 16.27 -1.67
N TYR A 322 35.84 15.31 -0.74
CA TYR A 322 37.07 14.85 -0.11
C TYR A 322 37.42 13.40 -0.45
N ASN A 323 36.70 12.77 -1.37
CA ASN A 323 36.92 11.37 -1.73
C ASN A 323 36.69 11.10 -3.21
N SER A 324 37.74 10.65 -3.90
CA SER A 324 37.73 10.34 -5.33
C SER A 324 38.04 8.86 -5.64
N ASN A 325 38.27 8.04 -4.61
CA ASN A 325 38.66 6.65 -4.77
C ASN A 325 37.44 5.72 -4.78
N GLU A 326 37.53 4.61 -5.51
CA GLU A 326 36.54 3.53 -5.42
C GLU A 326 36.45 3.03 -3.98
N ARG A 327 35.23 2.95 -3.45
CA ARG A 327 34.97 2.50 -2.06
C ARG A 327 33.66 1.74 -1.97
N VAL A 328 33.56 0.90 -0.96
CA VAL A 328 32.31 0.23 -0.59
C VAL A 328 31.58 1.12 0.41
N ILE A 329 30.37 1.55 0.05
CA ILE A 329 29.52 2.37 0.92
C ILE A 329 28.38 1.50 1.44
N ILE A 330 28.39 1.27 2.75
CA ILE A 330 27.32 0.60 3.48
C ILE A 330 26.37 1.70 3.95
N ALA A 331 25.27 1.88 3.22
CA ALA A 331 24.27 2.92 3.47
C ALA A 331 22.87 2.30 3.52
N LYS A 332 22.11 2.64 4.56
CA LYS A 332 20.79 2.05 4.79
C LYS A 332 19.79 2.43 3.69
N ASN A 333 18.72 1.66 3.58
CA ASN A 333 17.67 1.86 2.58
C ASN A 333 17.20 3.33 2.54
N GLY A 334 17.24 3.92 1.33
CA GLY A 334 16.97 5.34 1.10
C GLY A 334 18.22 6.20 0.91
N TRP A 335 19.31 5.97 1.65
CA TRP A 335 20.50 6.83 1.59
C TRP A 335 21.28 6.72 0.28
N HIS A 336 21.38 5.51 -0.30
CA HIS A 336 21.97 5.31 -1.63
C HIS A 336 21.27 6.13 -2.72
N ALA A 337 19.95 6.34 -2.61
CA ALA A 337 19.18 7.12 -3.56
C ALA A 337 19.52 8.62 -3.51
N ILE A 338 20.01 9.11 -2.37
CA ILE A 338 20.43 10.50 -2.21
C ILE A 338 21.74 10.75 -2.96
N PHE A 339 22.70 9.81 -2.89
CA PHE A 339 23.92 9.85 -3.70
C PHE A 339 23.60 9.85 -5.21
N MET A 340 22.67 8.99 -5.64
CA MET A 340 22.21 8.95 -7.04
C MET A 340 21.50 10.25 -7.48
N TYR A 341 20.64 10.81 -6.63
CA TYR A 341 19.81 11.97 -6.99
C TYR A 341 20.64 13.23 -7.25
N TYR A 342 21.68 13.44 -6.45
CA TYR A 342 22.58 14.59 -6.60
C TYR A 342 23.78 14.32 -7.52
N ASP A 343 23.82 13.15 -8.16
CA ASP A 343 24.92 12.76 -9.06
C ASP A 343 26.31 12.85 -8.40
N TYR A 344 26.40 12.68 -7.07
CA TYR A 344 27.68 12.74 -6.35
C TYR A 344 28.43 11.42 -6.51
N PRO A 345 29.75 11.41 -6.81
CA PRO A 345 30.68 12.55 -6.81
C PRO A 345 30.95 13.26 -8.15
N PHE A 346 30.05 13.17 -9.14
CA PHE A 346 30.32 13.60 -10.51
C PHE A 346 29.60 14.88 -10.89
N GLU A 347 30.09 16.03 -10.43
CA GLU A 347 29.66 17.27 -11.07
C GLU A 347 30.24 17.45 -12.49
N ASP A 348 31.28 16.72 -12.96
CA ASP A 348 31.89 17.15 -14.25
C ASP A 348 32.70 16.21 -15.18
N GLN A 349 32.91 14.89 -14.98
CA GLN A 349 33.94 14.20 -15.83
C GLN A 349 33.60 12.97 -16.66
N ASN A 350 32.49 12.24 -16.48
CA ASN A 350 32.12 11.24 -17.49
C ASN A 350 30.67 10.71 -17.35
N LYS A 351 29.80 11.03 -18.32
CA LYS A 351 28.40 10.52 -18.35
C LYS A 351 28.30 9.00 -18.55
N GLU A 352 29.40 8.35 -18.91
CA GLU A 352 29.45 6.90 -19.14
C GLU A 352 29.72 6.11 -17.85
N ILE A 353 30.18 6.77 -16.77
CA ILE A 353 30.50 6.08 -15.53
C ILE A 353 29.28 6.05 -14.62
N THR A 354 28.79 4.86 -14.28
CA THR A 354 27.66 4.69 -13.38
C THR A 354 28.12 4.72 -11.93
N LEU A 355 27.28 5.22 -11.02
CA LEU A 355 27.57 5.27 -9.59
C LEU A 355 28.03 3.91 -9.02
N GLU A 356 27.38 2.81 -9.46
CA GLU A 356 27.70 1.43 -9.09
C GLU A 356 29.08 0.95 -9.60
N SER A 357 29.65 1.61 -10.62
CA SER A 357 30.96 1.26 -11.16
C SER A 357 32.13 1.92 -10.42
N ILE A 358 31.86 2.96 -9.61
CA ILE A 358 32.88 3.62 -8.77
C ILE A 358 32.66 3.28 -7.29
N HIS A 359 31.41 3.18 -6.85
CA HIS A 359 31.09 2.86 -5.46
C HIS A 359 30.13 1.66 -5.40
N PHE A 360 30.49 0.67 -4.59
CA PHE A 360 29.59 -0.44 -4.30
C PHE A 360 28.66 -0.05 -3.16
N PHE A 361 27.37 0.09 -3.45
CA PHE A 361 26.35 0.33 -2.43
C PHE A 361 25.77 -0.98 -1.96
N PHE A 362 25.96 -1.30 -0.68
CA PHE A 362 25.25 -2.40 -0.05
C PHE A 362 24.01 -1.86 0.65
N ILE A 363 22.85 -2.29 0.14
CA ILE A 363 21.62 -2.17 0.91
C ILE A 363 21.78 -3.06 2.13
N VAL A 364 21.72 -2.41 3.29
CA VAL A 364 22.16 -2.99 4.54
C VAL A 364 21.18 -4.04 5.06
N ASP A 365 21.70 -5.22 5.41
CA ASP A 365 21.05 -6.18 6.31
C ASP A 365 21.29 -5.75 7.77
N ASN A 366 20.36 -6.05 8.68
CA ASN A 366 20.45 -5.72 10.12
C ASN A 366 21.80 -6.14 10.73
N GLN A 367 22.42 -7.19 10.20
CA GLN A 367 23.72 -7.70 10.66
C GLN A 367 24.89 -6.72 10.49
N LEU A 368 24.82 -5.72 9.60
CA LEU A 368 25.88 -4.73 9.39
C LEU A 368 25.62 -3.41 10.15
N VAL A 369 24.55 -3.35 10.92
CA VAL A 369 24.07 -2.14 11.60
C VAL A 369 24.11 -2.27 13.10
N HIS A 370 23.72 -3.41 13.64
CA HIS A 370 23.70 -3.59 15.08
C HIS A 370 25.10 -4.02 15.53
N PRO A 371 25.79 -3.25 16.40
CA PRO A 371 27.14 -3.57 16.86
C PRO A 371 27.30 -5.00 17.37
N ASP A 372 26.27 -5.49 18.06
CA ASP A 372 26.22 -6.84 18.64
C ASP A 372 26.22 -7.96 17.58
N LEU A 373 25.83 -7.63 16.34
CA LEU A 373 25.77 -8.57 15.23
C LEU A 373 27.00 -8.52 14.32
N HIS A 374 27.91 -7.55 14.50
CA HIS A 374 29.11 -7.42 13.68
C HIS A 374 30.07 -8.59 13.86
N ILE A 375 30.02 -9.28 15.00
CA ILE A 375 30.83 -10.47 15.27
C ILE A 375 29.95 -11.71 15.08
N SER A 376 30.19 -12.45 14.00
CA SER A 376 29.50 -13.70 13.71
C SER A 376 30.55 -14.80 13.52
N ASN A 377 30.40 -15.91 14.25
CA ASN A 377 31.36 -17.02 14.24
C ASN A 377 32.83 -16.62 14.52
N GLY A 378 33.05 -15.56 15.30
CA GLY A 378 34.38 -15.08 15.69
C GLY A 378 35.09 -14.20 14.66
N SER A 379 34.50 -13.96 13.49
CA SER A 379 34.99 -12.97 12.52
C SER A 379 34.14 -11.69 12.55
N ASN A 380 34.75 -10.57 12.15
CA ASN A 380 34.06 -9.30 12.05
C ASN A 380 33.58 -9.11 10.60
N ILE A 381 32.27 -9.06 10.41
CA ILE A 381 31.65 -9.03 9.07
C ILE A 381 32.11 -7.80 8.27
N LEU A 382 32.30 -6.65 8.91
CA LEU A 382 32.75 -5.43 8.23
C LEU A 382 34.21 -5.54 7.75
N LYS A 383 35.08 -6.18 8.54
CA LYS A 383 36.46 -6.47 8.12
C LYS A 383 36.50 -7.51 7.00
N ASP A 384 35.65 -8.54 7.08
CA ASP A 384 35.53 -9.56 6.04
C ASP A 384 35.06 -8.93 4.71
N LEU A 385 34.14 -7.96 4.75
CA LEU A 385 33.73 -7.18 3.57
C LEU A 385 34.89 -6.36 3.00
N LYS A 386 35.67 -5.68 3.84
CA LYS A 386 36.84 -4.90 3.41
C LYS A 386 37.86 -5.78 2.70
N LEU A 387 38.15 -6.96 3.26
CA LEU A 387 39.03 -7.95 2.65
C LEU A 387 38.46 -8.49 1.32
N GLY A 388 37.15 -8.76 1.27
CA GLY A 388 36.47 -9.30 0.10
C GLY A 388 36.49 -8.37 -1.12
N TYR A 389 36.28 -7.06 -0.91
CA TYR A 389 36.30 -6.06 -1.99
C TYR A 389 37.68 -5.46 -2.26
N ASN A 390 38.66 -5.72 -1.38
CA ASN A 390 40.01 -5.16 -1.46
C ASN A 390 40.01 -3.62 -1.63
N THR A 391 39.06 -2.95 -0.98
CA THR A 391 38.95 -1.48 -0.96
C THR A 391 38.39 -1.02 0.37
N GLU A 392 38.44 0.29 0.61
CA GLU A 392 37.94 0.89 1.83
C GLU A 392 36.42 0.78 1.95
N VAL A 393 35.98 0.36 3.14
CA VAL A 393 34.56 0.25 3.50
C VAL A 393 34.19 1.40 4.41
N ILE A 394 33.10 2.07 4.05
CA ILE A 394 32.53 3.18 4.80
C ILE A 394 31.13 2.81 5.26
N LEU A 395 30.88 3.02 6.54
CA LEU A 395 29.58 2.81 7.16
C LEU A 395 28.94 4.16 7.45
N VAL A 396 27.76 4.39 6.86
CA VAL A 396 26.94 5.58 7.11
C VAL A 396 25.82 5.20 8.07
N LEU A 397 25.78 5.82 9.24
CA LEU A 397 24.78 5.55 10.28
C LEU A 397 23.86 6.74 10.46
N PRO A 398 22.75 6.80 9.72
CA PRO A 398 21.71 7.77 10.01
C PRO A 398 20.99 7.39 11.31
N LYS A 399 20.49 8.41 12.02
CA LYS A 399 19.62 8.24 13.20
C LYS A 399 18.41 7.36 12.85
N ASP A 400 17.75 7.70 11.74
CA ASP A 400 16.56 7.04 11.24
C ASP A 400 16.84 6.44 9.86
N TYR A 401 16.33 5.24 9.59
CA TYR A 401 16.48 4.62 8.28
C TYR A 401 15.25 3.82 7.89
N TYR A 402 14.97 3.80 6.58
CA TYR A 402 13.82 3.06 6.07
C TYR A 402 14.00 1.56 6.30
N SER A 403 13.07 0.94 7.03
CA SER A 403 13.12 -0.49 7.34
C SER A 403 11.86 -1.18 6.81
N PRO A 404 11.86 -1.60 5.52
CA PRO A 404 10.68 -2.18 4.88
C PRO A 404 10.27 -3.54 5.48
N LEU A 405 11.14 -4.15 6.28
CA LEU A 405 10.96 -5.46 6.90
C LEU A 405 10.63 -5.35 8.41
N SER A 406 10.36 -4.15 8.92
CA SER A 406 10.00 -3.95 10.33
C SER A 406 8.57 -3.40 10.50
N TRP A 407 8.11 -3.40 11.76
CA TRP A 407 6.84 -2.76 12.16
C TRP A 407 6.88 -1.23 12.11
N ARG A 408 8.06 -0.63 12.08
CA ARG A 408 8.24 0.81 11.99
C ARG A 408 8.65 1.17 10.56
N PHE A 409 8.12 2.27 10.02
CA PHE A 409 8.55 2.76 8.71
C PHE A 409 10.03 3.15 8.72
N PHE A 410 10.46 3.73 9.84
CA PHE A 410 11.83 4.07 10.13
C PHE A 410 12.27 3.31 11.37
N ASP A 411 13.39 2.63 11.24
CA ASP A 411 14.05 1.97 12.35
C ASP A 411 15.20 2.85 12.84
N GLN A 412 15.63 2.61 14.07
CA GLN A 412 16.61 3.43 14.79
C GLN A 412 17.51 2.51 15.62
N LEU A 413 18.79 2.87 15.72
CA LEU A 413 19.67 2.27 16.72
C LEU A 413 19.22 2.71 18.11
N SER A 414 19.33 1.83 19.10
CA SER A 414 19.12 2.22 20.50
C SER A 414 20.19 3.22 20.95
N GLU A 415 19.94 3.94 22.05
CA GLU A 415 20.95 4.83 22.64
C GLU A 415 22.20 4.04 23.03
N GLU A 416 22.03 2.84 23.60
CA GLU A 416 23.13 1.93 23.96
C GLU A 416 23.95 1.47 22.75
N GLU A 417 23.30 1.13 21.63
CA GLU A 417 23.98 0.77 20.39
C GLU A 417 24.70 1.96 19.77
N THR A 418 24.09 3.13 19.82
CA THR A 418 24.69 4.39 19.37
C THR A 418 25.93 4.72 20.21
N GLU A 419 25.87 4.51 21.52
CA GLU A 419 27.01 4.64 22.42
C GLU A 419 28.11 3.62 22.14
N ALA A 420 27.74 2.37 21.88
CA ALA A 420 28.67 1.30 21.55
C ALA A 420 29.51 1.66 20.31
N TYR A 421 28.90 2.29 19.30
CA TYR A 421 29.60 2.75 18.09
C TYR A 421 30.78 3.69 18.35
N TYR A 422 30.75 4.49 19.42
CA TYR A 422 31.88 5.34 19.78
C TYR A 422 33.08 4.56 20.33
N ASN A 423 32.87 3.31 20.74
CA ASN A 423 33.87 2.47 21.41
C ASN A 423 34.34 1.28 20.56
N LEU A 424 33.86 1.13 19.32
CA LEU A 424 34.25 0.02 18.45
C LEU A 424 35.66 0.21 17.89
N GLU A 425 36.62 -0.61 18.33
CA GLU A 425 38.04 -0.51 17.94
C GLU A 425 38.31 -0.72 16.43
N TYR A 426 37.38 -1.35 15.73
CA TYR A 426 37.49 -1.62 14.28
C TYR A 426 36.82 -0.56 13.41
N LEU A 427 36.29 0.50 14.01
CA LEU A 427 35.71 1.64 13.31
C LEU A 427 36.44 2.93 13.69
N ASN A 428 36.82 3.72 12.69
CA ASN A 428 37.32 5.07 12.90
C ASN A 428 36.30 6.10 12.43
N ARG A 429 35.85 7.00 13.30
CA ARG A 429 34.91 8.06 12.89
C ARG A 429 35.64 9.12 12.06
N ILE A 430 35.20 9.32 10.83
CA ILE A 430 35.83 10.26 9.90
C ILE A 430 35.09 11.61 9.87
N PHE A 431 33.76 11.56 9.96
CA PHE A 431 32.91 12.74 9.89
C PHE A 431 31.62 12.53 10.69
N SER A 432 31.02 13.61 11.19
CA SER A 432 29.69 13.62 11.79
C SER A 432 29.04 14.97 11.54
N ALA A 433 27.90 14.99 10.85
CA ALA A 433 27.08 16.19 10.70
C ALA A 433 26.10 16.30 11.87
N LYS A 434 26.11 17.45 12.55
CA LYS A 434 25.12 17.81 13.58
C LYS A 434 23.99 18.66 13.00
N GLY A 435 22.75 18.26 13.27
CA GLY A 435 21.57 19.09 13.02
C GLY A 435 21.35 20.14 14.12
N GLU A 436 20.41 21.06 13.89
CA GLU A 436 20.04 22.11 14.86
C GLU A 436 19.56 21.54 16.20
N ASP A 437 18.94 20.35 16.18
CA ASP A 437 18.47 19.63 17.38
C ASP A 437 19.56 18.80 18.07
N GLY A 438 20.81 18.87 17.61
CA GLY A 438 21.95 18.12 18.16
C GLY A 438 22.09 16.67 17.68
N GLU A 439 21.21 16.21 16.78
CA GLU A 439 21.27 14.88 16.18
C GLU A 439 22.48 14.72 15.24
N GLU A 440 23.20 13.59 15.34
CA GLU A 440 24.40 13.27 14.55
C GLU A 440 24.13 12.24 13.44
N THR A 441 24.77 12.40 12.27
CA THR A 441 24.88 11.36 11.23
C THR A 441 26.34 11.05 10.95
N PRO A 442 26.94 10.10 11.71
CA PRO A 442 28.36 9.79 11.58
C PRO A 442 28.70 8.88 10.38
N TYR A 443 29.89 9.11 9.85
CA TYR A 443 30.56 8.30 8.84
C TYR A 443 31.75 7.61 9.49
N TYR A 444 31.79 6.28 9.39
CA TYR A 444 32.87 5.46 9.94
C TYR A 444 33.68 4.79 8.84
N TRP A 445 34.98 4.70 9.06
CA TRP A 445 35.90 3.87 8.30
C TRP A 445 36.06 2.52 8.99
N VAL A 446 35.90 1.41 8.26
CA VAL A 446 36.31 0.10 8.75
C VAL A 446 37.84 -0.03 8.69
N ILE A 447 38.48 -0.31 9.82
CA ILE A 447 39.94 -0.46 9.96
C ILE A 447 40.41 -1.85 9.55
#